data_AF-A0A1V4DYG5-F1
#
_entry.id   AF-A0A1V4DYG5-F1
#
_cell.length_a   1.000
_cell.length_b   1.000
_cell.length_c   1.000
_cell.angle_alpha   90.00
_cell.angle_beta   90.00
_cell.angle_gamma   90.00
#
_symmetry.space_group_name_H-M   'P 1'
#
loop_
_entity.id
_entity.type
_entity.pdbx_description
1 polymer ?
#
loop_
_entity_poly.entity_id
_entity_poly.type
_entity_poly.pdbx_seq_one_letter_code
_entity_poly.pdbx_strand_id
1 'polypeptide(L)'
;MDVDEAQASAESWREGVRSRGSVEQDRETLAQLIDYDSDPFEVELYEHSSDPLIRTVDKAQRSYAGQYERRLRRLRERARHQTADQ
;
A
#
# COMPACT_ATOMS: atom_id res chain seq x y z
N MET A 1 5.94 -14.07 20.10
CA MET A 1 5.10 -13.16 19.31
C MET A 1 3.70 -13.75 19.34
N ASP A 2 2.77 -13.02 19.94
CA ASP A 2 1.38 -13.45 20.06
C ASP A 2 0.67 -13.35 18.70
N VAL A 3 -0.33 -14.20 18.44
CA VAL A 3 -1.08 -14.20 17.18
C VAL A 3 -1.86 -12.90 17.02
N ASP A 4 -2.38 -12.35 18.12
CA ASP A 4 -3.13 -11.10 18.13
C ASP A 4 -2.22 -9.89 17.84
N GLU A 5 -0.99 -9.89 18.37
CA GLU A 5 0.03 -8.87 18.09
C GLU A 5 0.44 -8.88 16.61
N ALA A 6 0.63 -10.08 16.04
CA ALA A 6 0.91 -10.25 14.61
C ALA A 6 -0.21 -9.70 13.73
N GLN A 7 -1.46 -9.93 14.13
CA GLN A 7 -2.62 -9.47 13.38
C GLN A 7 -2.79 -7.95 13.46
N ALA A 8 -2.63 -7.35 14.64
CA ALA A 8 -2.66 -5.90 14.83
C ALA A 8 -1.55 -5.20 14.02
N SER A 9 -0.33 -5.77 14.03
CA SER A 9 0.78 -5.26 13.23
C SER A 9 0.48 -5.32 11.73
N ALA A 10 -0.09 -6.44 11.24
CA ALA A 10 -0.47 -6.59 9.85
C ALA A 10 -1.63 -5.65 9.43
N GLU A 11 -2.54 -5.32 10.34
CA GLU A 11 -3.60 -4.34 10.11
C GLU A 11 -3.04 -2.92 9.96
N SER A 12 -2.20 -2.49 10.90
CA SER A 12 -1.50 -1.21 10.86
C SER A 12 -0.64 -1.06 9.59
N TRP A 13 0.08 -2.11 9.21
CA TRP A 13 0.86 -2.11 7.97
C TRP A 13 -0.02 -1.95 6.73
N ARG A 14 -1.14 -2.70 6.63
CA ARG A 14 -2.08 -2.57 5.51
C ARG A 14 -2.75 -1.20 5.47
N GLU A 15 -3.02 -0.59 6.61
CA GLU A 15 -3.49 0.80 6.69
C GLU A 15 -2.45 1.79 6.17
N GLY A 16 -1.20 1.66 6.59
CA GLY A 16 -0.09 2.48 6.08
C GLY A 16 0.09 2.36 4.56
N VAL A 17 -0.01 1.15 4.00
CA VAL A 17 0.06 0.93 2.54
C VAL A 17 -1.09 1.61 1.79
N ARG A 18 -2.25 1.77 2.42
CA ARG A 18 -3.44 2.40 1.82
C ARG A 18 -3.42 3.92 1.91
N SER A 19 -2.94 4.47 3.03
CA SER A 19 -2.91 5.91 3.26
C SER A 19 -1.80 6.61 2.49
N ARG A 20 -0.67 5.93 2.23
CA ARG A 20 0.43 6.50 1.46
C ARG A 20 0.12 6.60 -0.05
N GLY A 21 0.78 7.54 -0.73
CA GLY A 21 0.86 7.61 -2.20
C GLY A 21 1.57 6.40 -2.80
N SER A 22 1.35 6.11 -4.08
CA SER A 22 2.12 5.04 -4.75
C SER A 22 3.52 5.52 -5.06
N VAL A 23 4.49 4.61 -5.09
CA VAL A 23 5.88 4.95 -5.49
C VAL A 23 5.90 5.61 -6.88
N GLU A 24 4.96 5.25 -7.76
CA GLU A 24 4.81 5.87 -9.08
C GLU A 24 4.40 7.35 -8.98
N GLN A 25 3.44 7.66 -8.11
CA GLN A 25 2.99 9.04 -7.86
C GLN A 25 4.08 9.87 -7.20
N ASP A 26 4.82 9.27 -6.25
CA ASP A 26 5.96 9.92 -5.62
C ASP A 26 7.03 10.24 -6.67
N ARG A 27 7.33 9.29 -7.58
CA ARG A 27 8.25 9.51 -8.70
C ARG A 27 7.79 10.64 -9.63
N GLU A 28 6.52 10.69 -9.99
CA GLU A 28 5.95 11.75 -10.83
C GLU A 28 6.00 13.12 -10.16
N THR A 29 5.81 13.16 -8.84
CA THR A 29 5.94 14.39 -8.04
C THR A 29 7.39 14.84 -8.00
N LEU A 30 8.32 13.92 -7.73
CA LEU A 30 9.75 14.20 -7.68
C LEU A 30 10.28 14.68 -9.04
N ALA A 31 9.81 14.14 -10.16
CA ALA A 31 10.17 14.64 -11.50
C ALA A 31 9.84 16.14 -11.65
N GLN A 32 8.68 16.57 -11.17
CA GLN A 32 8.26 17.97 -11.24
C GLN A 32 9.10 18.88 -10.34
N LEU A 33 9.51 18.39 -9.17
CA LEU A 33 10.34 19.16 -8.24
C LEU A 33 11.79 19.29 -8.76
N ILE A 34 12.35 18.21 -9.30
CA ILE A 34 13.67 18.21 -9.95
C ILE A 34 13.71 19.18 -11.13
N ASP A 35 12.66 19.23 -11.94
CA ASP A 35 12.55 20.20 -13.04
C ASP A 35 12.52 21.65 -12.55
N TYR A 36 12.12 21.89 -11.29
CA TYR A 36 12.00 23.23 -10.71
C TYR A 36 13.32 23.74 -10.12
N ASP A 37 14.00 22.96 -9.28
CA ASP A 37 15.22 23.39 -8.58
C ASP A 37 16.40 22.40 -8.63
N SER A 38 16.15 21.17 -9.11
CA SER A 38 17.14 20.10 -9.20
C SER A 38 17.86 19.83 -7.87
N ASP A 39 17.14 19.89 -6.76
CA ASP A 39 17.70 19.59 -5.45
C ASP A 39 18.31 18.16 -5.42
N PRO A 40 19.58 17.99 -4.98
CA PRO A 40 20.24 16.68 -5.00
C PRO A 40 19.53 15.60 -4.18
N PHE A 41 18.83 15.96 -3.11
CA PHE A 41 18.09 14.99 -2.30
C PHE A 41 16.85 14.49 -3.04
N GLU A 42 16.15 15.38 -3.75
CA GLU A 42 15.01 14.98 -4.59
C GLU A 42 15.43 14.10 -5.76
N VAL A 43 16.61 14.36 -6.36
CA VAL A 43 17.22 13.49 -7.37
C VAL A 43 17.50 12.10 -6.82
N GLU A 44 18.09 11.99 -5.62
CA GLU A 44 18.34 10.69 -4.98
C GLU A 44 17.02 9.91 -4.73
N LEU A 45 15.98 10.61 -4.25
CA LEU A 45 14.66 10.01 -4.06
C LEU A 45 14.00 9.59 -5.38
N TYR A 46 14.19 10.37 -6.44
CA TYR A 46 13.69 10.04 -7.77
C TYR A 46 14.37 8.80 -8.34
N GLU A 47 15.70 8.69 -8.20
CA GLU A 47 16.45 7.51 -8.60
C GLU A 47 16.00 6.27 -7.82
N HIS A 48 15.81 6.40 -6.50
CA HIS A 48 15.32 5.30 -5.67
C HIS A 48 13.90 4.86 -6.08
N SER A 49 12.98 5.80 -6.30
CA SER A 49 11.61 5.50 -6.76
C SER A 49 11.55 5.04 -8.22
N SER A 50 12.59 5.29 -9.01
CA SER A 50 12.76 4.79 -10.37
C SER A 50 13.20 3.32 -10.43
N ASP A 51 13.73 2.77 -9.32
CA ASP A 51 14.14 1.36 -9.25
C ASP A 51 12.95 0.42 -9.56
N PRO A 52 13.06 -0.41 -10.62
CA PRO A 52 12.01 -1.37 -10.98
C PRO A 52 11.62 -2.33 -9.86
N LEU A 53 12.56 -2.71 -9.00
CA LEU A 53 12.30 -3.59 -7.86
C LEU A 53 11.43 -2.90 -6.82
N ILE A 54 11.74 -1.65 -6.46
CA ILE A 54 10.96 -0.86 -5.51
C ILE A 54 9.52 -0.70 -6.02
N ARG A 55 9.35 -0.38 -7.31
CA ARG A 55 8.03 -0.27 -7.95
C ARG A 55 7.26 -1.59 -7.94
N THR A 56 7.95 -2.69 -8.20
CA THR A 56 7.35 -4.03 -8.19
C THR A 56 6.87 -4.41 -6.79
N VAL A 57 7.69 -4.13 -5.78
CA VAL A 57 7.35 -4.39 -4.37
C VAL A 57 6.16 -3.55 -3.93
N ASP A 58 6.13 -2.25 -4.20
CA ASP A 58 4.99 -1.39 -3.84
C ASP A 58 3.68 -1.89 -4.49
N LYS A 59 3.73 -2.24 -5.78
CA LYS A 59 2.57 -2.80 -6.49
C LYS A 59 2.09 -4.11 -5.86
N ALA A 60 3.01 -4.99 -5.49
CA ALA A 60 2.68 -6.26 -4.83
C ALA A 60 2.04 -6.03 -3.45
N GLN A 61 2.60 -5.12 -2.65
CA GLN A 61 2.10 -4.77 -1.31
C GLN A 61 0.68 -4.20 -1.40
N ARG A 62 0.45 -3.24 -2.31
CA ARG A 62 -0.88 -2.64 -2.56
C ARG A 62 -1.89 -3.67 -3.04
N SER A 63 -1.48 -4.53 -3.97
CA SER A 63 -2.33 -5.62 -4.47
C SER A 63 -2.74 -6.56 -3.34
N TYR A 64 -1.78 -6.98 -2.52
CA TYR A 64 -2.05 -7.84 -1.36
C TYR A 64 -2.99 -7.19 -0.35
N ALA A 65 -2.75 -5.93 0.00
CA ALA A 65 -3.63 -5.17 0.90
C ALA A 65 -5.07 -5.11 0.36
N GLY A 66 -5.23 -4.79 -0.93
CA GLY A 66 -6.55 -4.75 -1.58
C GLY A 66 -7.24 -6.11 -1.70
N GLN A 67 -6.48 -7.19 -1.95
CA GLN A 67 -7.03 -8.55 -1.95
C GLN A 67 -7.54 -8.95 -0.56
N TYR A 68 -6.80 -8.59 0.48
CA TYR A 68 -7.20 -8.86 1.85
C TYR A 68 -8.51 -8.14 2.22
N GLU A 69 -8.67 -6.87 1.84
CA GLU A 69 -9.93 -6.14 2.04
C GLU A 69 -11.11 -6.80 1.31
N ARG A 70 -10.91 -7.23 0.06
CA ARG A 70 -11.93 -7.97 -0.70
C ARG A 70 -12.32 -9.26 0.02
N ARG A 71 -11.34 -9.98 0.57
CA ARG A 71 -11.61 -11.19 1.38
C ARG A 71 -12.46 -10.85 2.61
N LEU A 72 -12.11 -9.82 3.37
CA LEU A 72 -12.88 -9.40 4.54
C LEU A 72 -14.32 -9.00 4.18
N ARG A 73 -14.51 -8.30 3.05
CA ARG A 73 -15.84 -7.93 2.57
C ARG A 73 -16.69 -9.17 2.28
N ARG A 74 -16.14 -10.15 1.56
CA ARG A 74 -16.83 -11.43 1.26
C ARG A 74 -17.17 -12.20 2.53
N LEU A 75 -16.31 -12.17 3.55
CA LEU A 75 -16.60 -12.82 4.84
C LEU A 75 -17.77 -12.14 5.56
N ARG A 76 -17.80 -10.81 5.60
CA ARG A 76 -18.91 -10.05 6.18
C ARG A 76 -20.23 -10.28 5.42
N GLU A 77 -20.18 -10.34 4.09
CA GLU A 77 -21.34 -10.68 3.26
C GLU A 77 -21.87 -12.08 3.59
N ARG A 78 -21.00 -13.09 3.65
CA ARG A 78 -21.39 -14.46 4.03
C ARG A 78 -22.03 -14.52 5.41
N ALA A 79 -21.46 -13.84 6.39
CA ALA A 79 -22.02 -13.78 7.74
C ALA A 79 -23.42 -13.18 7.75
N ARG A 80 -23.65 -12.10 6.98
CA ARG A 80 -24.97 -11.46 6.85
C ARG A 80 -26.02 -12.38 6.23
N HIS A 81 -25.65 -13.15 5.21
CA HIS A 81 -26.56 -14.12 4.59
C HIS A 81 -26.92 -15.26 5.54
N GLN A 82 -25.96 -15.76 6.33
CA GLN A 82 -26.23 -16.80 7.33
C GLN A 82 -27.15 -16.33 8.47
N THR A 83 -27.11 -15.06 8.84
CA THR A 83 -28.00 -14.48 9.85
C THR A 83 -29.39 -14.11 9.32
N ALA A 84 -29.57 -14.03 7.99
CA ALA A 84 -30.85 -13.67 7.37
C ALA A 84 -31.72 -14.89 7.01
N ASP A 85 -31.12 -16.08 6.92
CA ASP A 85 -31.80 -17.37 6.73
C ASP A 85 -32.17 -18.05 8.08
N GLN A 86 -32.04 -17.35 9.21
CA GLN A 86 -32.51 -17.75 10.55
C GLN A 86 -33.70 -16.88 10.96
#